data_AF-M1D4E1-F1
#
_entry.id   AF-M1D4E1-F1
#
_cell.length_a   1.000
_cell.length_b   1.000
_cell.length_c   1.000
_cell.angle_alpha   90.00
_cell.angle_beta   90.00
_cell.angle_gamma   90.00
#
_symmetry.space_group_name_H-M   'P 1'
#
loop_
_entity.id
_entity.type
_entity.pdbx_description
1 polymer ?
#
loop_
_entity_poly.entity_id
_entity_poly.type
_entity_poly.pdbx_seq_one_letter_code
_entity_poly.pdbx_strand_id
1 'polypeptide(L)'
;MKKVLFLRLGFSMVASAKIRRSEWEGPATTCRKSGLISMLITTPFSTKLNQPQKPTKVDLNSAVYPGGPPSPARAPKMLHFVDTTEMVRGPEESPGYWVVTGVKLCVEDSRIRMKVKYSLLTILTEESLLI
;
A
#
# COMPACT_ATOMS: atom_id res chain seq x y z
N MET A 1 -2.87 -6.05 26.76
CA MET A 1 -3.20 -4.99 25.78
C MET A 1 -3.27 -5.61 24.38
N LYS A 2 -4.44 -5.60 23.70
CA LYS A 2 -4.52 -6.07 22.31
C LYS A 2 -4.00 -4.95 21.39
N LYS A 3 -3.07 -5.28 20.49
CA LYS A 3 -2.65 -4.34 19.44
C LYS A 3 -3.73 -4.34 18.36
N VAL A 4 -4.31 -3.18 18.09
CA VAL A 4 -5.38 -3.03 17.09
C VAL A 4 -4.89 -2.06 16.02
N LEU A 5 -5.08 -2.43 14.76
CA LEU A 5 -4.89 -1.54 13.62
C LEU A 5 -6.20 -0.82 13.32
N PHE A 6 -6.16 0.50 13.21
CA PHE A 6 -7.33 1.31 12.85
C PHE A 6 -6.98 2.27 11.72
N LEU A 7 -7.98 2.61 10.91
CA LEU A 7 -7.88 3.57 9.82
C LEU A 7 -8.51 4.89 10.26
N ARG A 8 -7.74 5.98 10.22
CA ARG A 8 -8.23 7.34 10.44
C ARG A 8 -8.21 8.09 9.11
N LEU A 9 -9.35 8.65 8.72
CA LEU A 9 -9.50 9.40 7.48
C LEU A 9 -9.57 10.89 7.77
N GLY A 10 -8.78 11.67 7.05
CA GLY A 10 -9.00 13.11 6.89
C GLY A 10 -9.89 13.33 5.69
N PHE A 11 -10.97 14.09 5.85
CA PHE A 11 -11.87 14.44 4.76
C PHE A 11 -12.31 15.89 4.89
N SER A 12 -12.71 16.48 3.77
CA SER A 12 -13.33 17.79 3.71
C SER A 12 -14.68 17.67 3.01
N MET A 13 -15.63 18.50 3.41
CA MET A 13 -16.93 18.58 2.74
C MET A 13 -16.79 19.39 1.45
N VAL A 14 -17.48 18.95 0.40
CA VAL A 14 -17.68 19.74 -0.82
C VAL A 14 -19.11 20.28 -0.78
N ALA A 15 -19.24 21.60 -0.68
CA ALA A 15 -20.55 22.27 -0.69
C ALA A 15 -21.22 22.13 -2.06
N SER A 16 -22.56 22.18 -2.06
CA SER A 16 -23.37 22.16 -3.29
C SER A 16 -23.04 21.01 -4.22
N ALA A 17 -22.75 19.82 -3.69
CA ALA A 17 -22.43 18.64 -4.49
C ALA A 17 -23.20 17.41 -3.99
N LYS A 18 -23.66 16.57 -4.93
CA LYS A 18 -24.31 15.29 -4.66
C LYS A 18 -23.54 14.15 -5.31
N ILE A 19 -23.43 13.02 -4.64
CA ILE A 19 -22.88 11.79 -5.21
C ILE A 19 -23.86 11.27 -6.27
N ARG A 20 -23.42 11.18 -7.52
CA ARG A 20 -24.20 10.56 -8.61
C ARG A 20 -24.06 9.05 -8.61
N ARG A 21 -22.80 8.60 -8.60
CA ARG A 21 -22.40 7.21 -8.77
C ARG A 21 -21.17 6.98 -7.93
N SER A 22 -21.10 5.80 -7.32
CA SER A 22 -19.94 5.40 -6.55
C SER A 22 -19.54 3.99 -6.89
N GLU A 23 -18.23 3.78 -6.92
CA GLU A 23 -17.63 2.48 -7.18
C GLU A 23 -16.55 2.23 -6.14
N TRP A 24 -16.55 1.02 -5.62
CA TRP A 24 -15.35 0.51 -4.98
C TRP A 24 -14.33 0.19 -6.05
N GLU A 25 -13.05 0.19 -5.67
CA GLU A 25 -12.03 -0.43 -6.51
C GLU A 25 -12.54 -1.78 -7.01
N GLY A 26 -12.44 -1.98 -8.33
CA GLY A 26 -12.90 -3.20 -8.97
C GLY A 26 -12.13 -4.41 -8.43
N PRO A 27 -12.48 -5.64 -8.83
CA PRO A 27 -11.58 -6.75 -8.61
C PRO A 27 -10.24 -6.32 -9.22
N ALA A 28 -9.17 -6.19 -8.41
CA ALA A 28 -7.81 -6.30 -8.92
C ALA A 28 -7.89 -7.55 -9.79
N THR A 29 -7.81 -7.37 -11.12
CA THR A 29 -8.20 -8.39 -12.07
C THR A 29 -7.65 -9.70 -11.56
N THR A 30 -8.55 -10.58 -11.13
CA THR A 30 -8.18 -11.91 -10.74
C THR A 30 -7.64 -12.50 -12.03
N CYS A 31 -6.33 -12.41 -12.22
CA CYS A 31 -5.66 -13.03 -13.33
C CYS A 31 -5.98 -14.50 -13.12
N ARG A 32 -6.90 -14.99 -13.96
CA ARG A 32 -7.44 -16.32 -13.84
C ARG A 32 -6.25 -17.28 -13.81
N LYS A 33 -6.24 -18.11 -12.78
CA LYS A 33 -5.33 -19.25 -12.60
C LYS A 33 -4.95 -19.83 -13.96
N SER A 34 -3.68 -19.73 -14.34
CA SER A 34 -3.10 -20.62 -15.34
C SER A 34 -2.17 -21.58 -14.61
N GLY A 35 -2.71 -22.79 -14.45
CA GLY A 35 -2.06 -24.08 -14.44
C GLY A 35 -0.57 -24.25 -14.09
N LEU A 36 -0.39 -25.27 -13.25
CA LEU A 36 0.65 -26.29 -13.30
C LEU A 36 1.97 -25.97 -12.58
N ILE A 37 1.97 -26.38 -11.30
CA ILE A 37 2.97 -27.24 -10.67
C ILE A 37 4.26 -27.40 -11.50
N SER A 38 5.34 -26.73 -11.08
CA SER A 38 6.69 -27.17 -11.39
C SER A 38 7.40 -27.47 -10.07
N MET A 39 7.22 -28.71 -9.59
CA MET A 39 8.17 -29.34 -8.68
C MET A 39 9.47 -29.52 -9.47
N LEU A 40 10.51 -28.76 -9.14
CA LEU A 40 11.87 -29.08 -9.57
C LEU A 40 12.80 -29.23 -8.36
N ILE A 41 12.97 -30.50 -7.99
CA ILE A 41 14.25 -31.20 -7.82
C ILE A 41 15.21 -30.65 -6.75
N THR A 42 15.21 -31.34 -5.61
CA THR A 42 16.35 -31.81 -4.80
C THR A 42 17.77 -31.36 -5.18
N THR A 43 18.55 -30.90 -4.18
CA THR A 43 19.83 -31.51 -3.77
C THR A 43 20.30 -30.97 -2.40
N PRO A 44 21.02 -31.77 -1.57
CA PRO A 44 21.30 -31.45 -0.17
C PRO A 44 22.71 -30.88 0.09
N PHE A 45 22.83 -30.24 1.26
CA PHE A 45 23.97 -30.28 2.20
C PHE A 45 25.37 -29.81 1.72
N SER A 46 25.78 -28.62 2.15
CA SER A 46 27.18 -28.36 2.52
C SER A 46 27.34 -27.10 3.38
N THR A 47 27.73 -27.33 4.63
CA THR A 47 28.30 -26.40 5.61
C THR A 47 29.73 -26.00 5.23
N LYS A 48 30.03 -24.72 4.99
CA LYS A 48 31.35 -24.05 5.10
C LYS A 48 31.10 -22.52 5.13
N LEU A 49 31.78 -21.63 5.84
CA LEU A 49 32.87 -21.63 6.81
C LEU A 49 32.91 -20.16 7.31
N ASN A 50 33.10 -19.93 8.62
CA ASN A 50 33.30 -18.59 9.19
C ASN A 50 34.45 -17.85 8.48
N GLN A 51 34.23 -16.60 8.07
CA GLN A 51 35.30 -15.71 7.61
C GLN A 51 35.66 -14.73 8.75
N PRO A 52 36.95 -14.59 9.13
CA PRO A 52 37.35 -13.73 10.24
C PRO A 52 37.23 -12.25 9.88
N GLN A 53 36.55 -11.48 10.72
CA GLN A 53 36.43 -10.03 10.61
C GLN A 53 37.81 -9.37 10.81
N LYS A 54 38.28 -8.63 9.80
CA LYS A 54 39.43 -7.72 9.93
C LYS A 54 39.05 -6.56 10.88
N PRO A 55 39.86 -6.21 11.89
CA PRO A 55 39.53 -5.11 12.79
C PRO A 55 39.54 -3.78 12.02
N THR A 56 38.40 -3.09 12.02
CA THR A 56 38.24 -1.78 11.39
C THR A 56 39.00 -0.73 12.21
N LYS A 57 39.89 0.01 11.55
CA LYS A 57 40.64 1.12 12.13
C LYS A 57 39.65 2.17 12.63
N VAL A 58 39.56 2.34 13.94
CA VAL A 58 38.66 3.29 14.60
C VAL A 58 39.25 4.68 14.40
N ASP A 59 38.64 5.48 13.51
CA ASP A 59 38.92 6.91 13.42
C ASP A 59 38.03 7.65 14.44
N LEU A 60 38.67 8.32 15.41
CA LEU A 60 38.03 8.99 16.55
C LEU A 60 37.50 10.38 16.17
N ASN A 61 36.85 10.52 15.02
CA ASN A 61 36.16 11.75 14.64
C ASN A 61 34.65 11.54 14.77
N SER A 62 34.09 11.88 15.94
CA SER A 62 32.65 11.76 16.24
C SER A 62 31.75 12.64 15.36
N ALA A 63 32.33 13.54 14.57
CA ALA A 63 31.61 14.49 13.71
C ALA A 63 31.33 13.96 12.29
N VAL A 64 31.89 12.81 11.91
CA VAL A 64 31.67 12.23 10.57
C VAL A 64 31.12 10.82 10.73
N TYR A 65 29.84 10.63 10.39
CA TYR A 65 29.23 9.31 10.21
C TYR A 65 29.47 8.87 8.77
N PRO A 66 30.52 8.09 8.44
CA PRO A 66 30.79 7.70 7.05
C PRO A 66 29.71 6.80 6.44
N GLY A 67 28.87 6.17 7.27
CA GLY A 67 27.84 5.20 6.86
C GLY A 67 26.41 5.70 6.85
N GLY A 68 26.16 7.00 7.08
CA GLY A 68 24.81 7.53 7.27
C GLY A 68 24.12 6.97 8.54
N PRO A 69 22.86 7.36 8.82
CA PRO A 69 22.11 6.75 9.90
C PRO A 69 21.99 5.23 9.66
N PRO A 70 22.19 4.39 10.68
CA PRO A 70 22.10 2.94 10.52
C PRO A 70 20.70 2.57 10.04
N SER A 71 20.60 2.12 8.79
CA SER A 71 19.37 1.52 8.30
C SER A 71 19.11 0.26 9.12
N PRO A 72 17.86 -0.01 9.52
CA PRO A 72 17.57 -1.18 10.33
C PRO A 72 18.02 -2.43 9.56
N ALA A 73 18.89 -3.23 10.18
CA ALA A 73 19.51 -4.41 9.57
C ALA A 73 18.50 -5.46 9.05
N ARG A 74 17.22 -5.33 9.43
CA ARG A 74 16.11 -6.11 8.92
C ARG A 74 14.92 -5.18 8.70
N ALA A 75 14.32 -5.26 7.51
CA ALA A 75 13.02 -4.65 7.26
C ALA A 75 12.03 -5.11 8.36
N PRO A 76 11.16 -4.22 8.88
CA PRO A 76 10.19 -4.59 9.89
C PRO A 76 9.35 -5.76 9.39
N LYS A 77 9.31 -6.86 10.14
CA LYS A 77 8.65 -8.13 9.79
C LYS A 77 7.20 -8.00 9.31
N MET A 78 6.54 -6.89 9.63
CA MET A 78 5.14 -6.62 9.28
C MET A 78 4.92 -6.06 7.88
N LEU A 79 5.92 -5.43 7.23
CA LEU A 79 5.73 -4.82 5.91
C LEU A 79 5.35 -5.85 4.84
N HIS A 80 5.78 -7.11 4.99
CA HIS A 80 5.38 -8.19 4.09
C HIS A 80 3.88 -8.48 4.08
N PHE A 81 3.17 -8.12 5.16
CA PHE A 81 1.73 -8.27 5.30
C PHE A 81 0.98 -6.99 4.98
N VAL A 82 1.64 -5.89 4.60
CA VAL A 82 0.97 -4.63 4.27
C VAL A 82 1.16 -4.37 2.79
N ASP A 83 0.04 -4.18 2.09
CA ASP A 83 0.09 -3.66 0.73
C ASP A 83 0.28 -2.15 0.77
N THR A 84 1.42 -1.69 0.28
CA THR A 84 1.78 -0.27 0.17
C THR A 84 1.59 0.25 -1.25
N THR A 85 0.92 -0.50 -2.13
CA THR A 85 0.62 -0.07 -3.50
C THR A 85 -0.23 1.19 -3.46
N GLU A 86 0.26 2.24 -4.12
CA GLU A 86 -0.49 3.47 -4.29
C GLU A 86 -1.69 3.21 -5.21
N MET A 87 -2.87 3.66 -4.79
CA MET A 87 -4.11 3.54 -5.55
C MET A 87 -4.44 4.88 -6.16
N VAL A 88 -4.42 4.95 -7.50
CA VAL A 88 -4.74 6.16 -8.25
C VAL A 88 -5.80 5.83 -9.27
N ARG A 89 -6.85 6.66 -9.31
CA ARG A 89 -7.82 6.67 -10.41
C ARG A 89 -7.81 8.07 -11.01
N GLY A 90 -7.30 8.17 -12.22
CA GLY A 90 -7.03 9.44 -12.90
C GLY A 90 -7.98 9.74 -14.06
N PRO A 91 -7.67 10.77 -14.85
CA PRO A 91 -8.44 11.16 -16.04
C PRO A 91 -8.50 10.10 -17.13
N GLU A 92 -7.53 9.17 -17.15
CA GLU A 92 -7.50 8.03 -18.07
C GLU A 92 -8.66 7.04 -17.85
N GLU A 93 -9.23 7.01 -16.64
CA GLU A 93 -10.32 6.10 -16.26
C GLU A 93 -11.66 6.81 -16.44
N SER A 94 -12.37 6.47 -17.53
CA SER A 94 -13.67 7.08 -17.86
C SER A 94 -14.64 7.08 -16.68
N PRO A 95 -15.30 8.22 -16.36
CA PRO A 95 -15.39 9.45 -17.15
C PRO A 95 -14.29 10.49 -16.86
N GLY A 96 -13.24 10.13 -16.11
CA GLY A 96 -12.03 10.94 -15.92
C GLY A 96 -12.05 11.92 -14.74
N TYR A 97 -13.17 12.08 -14.04
CA TYR A 97 -13.29 12.96 -12.86
C TYR A 97 -13.75 12.19 -11.63
N TRP A 98 -12.84 11.43 -11.02
CA TRP A 98 -13.11 10.64 -9.82
C TRP A 98 -12.69 11.39 -8.56
N VAL A 99 -13.56 11.38 -7.55
CA VAL A 99 -13.24 11.88 -6.21
C VAL A 99 -13.23 10.71 -5.23
N VAL A 100 -12.23 10.68 -4.34
CA VAL A 100 -12.19 9.72 -3.24
C VAL A 100 -13.21 10.14 -2.18
N THR A 101 -14.22 9.31 -1.95
CA THR A 101 -15.28 9.58 -0.96
C THR A 101 -15.25 8.65 0.23
N GLY A 102 -14.42 7.62 0.18
CA GLY A 102 -14.28 6.70 1.30
C GLY A 102 -13.12 5.74 1.13
N VAL A 103 -12.68 5.17 2.25
CA VAL A 103 -11.65 4.15 2.28
C VAL A 103 -12.02 3.14 3.36
N LYS A 104 -11.71 1.87 3.12
CA LYS A 104 -11.83 0.80 4.12
C LYS A 104 -10.53 0.03 4.24
N LEU A 105 -10.26 -0.46 5.44
CA LEU A 105 -9.15 -1.38 5.72
C LEU A 105 -9.68 -2.81 5.57
N CYS A 106 -9.00 -3.64 4.78
CA CYS A 106 -9.39 -5.01 4.48
C CYS A 106 -8.20 -5.95 4.60
N VAL A 107 -8.47 -7.24 4.82
CA VAL A 107 -7.46 -8.29 4.67
C VAL A 107 -7.82 -9.09 3.44
N GLU A 108 -6.94 -9.09 2.44
CA GLU A 108 -7.10 -9.81 1.18
C GLU A 108 -5.76 -10.42 0.78
N ASP A 109 -5.78 -11.64 0.25
CA ASP A 109 -4.56 -12.35 -0.17
C ASP A 109 -3.49 -12.43 0.94
N SER A 110 -3.93 -12.63 2.20
CA SER A 110 -3.09 -12.63 3.42
C SER A 110 -2.37 -11.30 3.73
N ARG A 111 -2.72 -10.24 3.01
CA ARG A 111 -2.19 -8.88 3.21
C ARG A 111 -3.27 -7.93 3.70
N ILE A 112 -2.87 -6.99 4.52
CA ILE A 112 -3.63 -5.83 4.94
C ILE A 112 -3.58 -4.83 3.79
N ARG A 113 -4.74 -4.52 3.22
CA ARG A 113 -4.90 -3.59 2.09
C ARG A 113 -5.89 -2.49 2.44
N MET A 114 -5.74 -1.35 1.79
CA MET A 114 -6.76 -0.32 1.75
C MET A 114 -7.57 -0.49 0.47
N LYS A 115 -8.90 -0.33 0.55
CA LYS A 115 -9.77 -0.24 -0.61
C LYS A 115 -10.41 1.13 -0.64
N VAL A 116 -10.27 1.80 -1.78
CA VAL A 116 -10.78 3.15 -1.99
C VAL A 116 -12.14 3.07 -2.67
N LYS A 117 -13.04 3.96 -2.26
CA LYS A 117 -14.31 4.23 -2.91
C LYS A 117 -14.18 5.53 -3.70
N TYR A 118 -14.32 5.41 -5.01
CA TYR A 118 -14.36 6.53 -5.92
C TYR A 118 -15.80 6.90 -6.20
N SER A 119 -16.08 8.19 -6.36
CA SER A 119 -17.42 8.66 -6.69
C SER A 119 -17.37 9.82 -7.66
N LEU A 120 -18.41 9.89 -8.49
CA LEU A 120 -18.69 11.01 -9.36
C LEU A 120 -19.62 11.96 -8.61
N LEU A 121 -19.22 13.22 -8.53
CA LEU A 121 -20.02 14.29 -7.95
C LEU A 121 -20.74 15.07 -9.05
N THR A 122 -22.00 15.45 -8.81
CA THR A 122 -22.70 16.50 -9.54
C THR A 122 -22.74 17.73 -8.67
N ILE A 123 -22.32 18.87 -9.21
CA ILE A 123 -22.54 20.16 -8.58
C ILE A 123 -24.02 20.54 -8.74
N LEU A 124 -24.65 20.90 -7.63
CA LEU A 124 -26.01 21.38 -7.57
C LEU A 124 -25.97 22.89 -7.79
N THR A 125 -26.60 23.34 -8.88
CA THR A 125 -26.91 24.76 -9.10
C THR A 125 -28.25 25.08 -8.43
N GLU A 126 -28.54 26.34 -8.10
CA GLU A 126 -29.78 26.73 -7.42
C GLU A 126 -31.05 26.23 -8.12
N GLU A 127 -31.05 26.18 -9.45
CA GLU A 127 -32.14 25.61 -10.26
C GLU A 127 -32.38 24.11 -10.00
N SER A 128 -31.34 23.37 -9.61
CA SER A 128 -31.41 21.93 -9.32
C SER A 128 -31.83 21.61 -7.87
N LEU A 129 -31.90 22.62 -6.99
CA LEU A 129 -32.35 22.47 -5.60
C LEU A 129 -33.87 22.69 -5.45
N LEU A 130 -34.53 23.22 -6.48
CA LEU A 130 -35.94 23.57 -6.51
C LEU A 130 -36.85 22.48 -7.11
N ILE A 131 -36.29 21.30 -7.42
CA ILE A 131 -36.98 20.14 -7.99
C ILE A 131 -36.78 18.95 -7.04
#